data_AF-A0A2I6QKU6-F1
#
_entry.id   AF-A0A2I6QKU6-F1
#
_cell.length_a   1.000
_cell.length_b   1.000
_cell.length_c   1.000
_cell.angle_alpha   90.00
_cell.angle_beta   90.00
_cell.angle_gamma   90.00
#
_symmetry.space_group_name_H-M   'P 1'
#
loop_
_entity.id
_entity.type
_entity.pdbx_description
1 polymer ?
#
loop_
_entity_poly.entity_id
_entity_poly.type
_entity_poly.pdbx_seq_one_letter_code
_entity_poly.pdbx_strand_id
1 'polypeptide(L)'
;MQTGDPMTEFPETLSDQMSARVYRAGLAVDRHSNATRRRWAGPERARPASPNSPSLEEVRQSQSLRRVFRELGGSYRRYRSQTGGRVAPGLREAAHKFRAEPSLANLVAVARFLDELDLLS
;
A
#
# COMPACT_ATOMS: atom_id res chain seq x y z
N MET A 1 43.40 -17.77 5.38
CA MET A 1 42.54 -16.94 6.26
C MET A 1 41.29 -16.64 5.45
N GLN A 2 40.22 -17.36 5.76
CA GLN A 2 38.95 -17.32 5.05
C GLN A 2 37.98 -16.53 5.93
N THR A 3 37.55 -15.37 5.46
CA THR A 3 36.47 -14.60 6.09
C THR A 3 35.46 -14.40 4.98
N GLY A 4 34.47 -15.28 4.95
CA GLY A 4 33.47 -15.33 3.90
C GLY A 4 32.52 -14.15 3.97
N ASP A 5 32.30 -13.54 2.81
CA ASP A 5 31.05 -12.87 2.49
C ASP A 5 29.97 -13.94 2.30
N PRO A 6 28.96 -13.94 3.18
CA PRO A 6 27.60 -14.02 2.69
C PRO A 6 26.79 -12.92 3.37
N MET A 7 26.76 -11.71 2.80
CA MET A 7 25.67 -10.77 3.08
C MET A 7 24.41 -11.33 2.42
N THR A 8 23.84 -12.31 3.11
CA THR A 8 22.45 -12.71 3.19
C THR A 8 21.55 -11.99 2.19
N GLU A 9 21.29 -12.67 1.08
CA GLU A 9 20.02 -12.59 0.37
C GLU A 9 18.92 -12.97 1.38
N PHE A 10 18.48 -12.01 2.19
CA PHE A 10 17.18 -12.17 2.84
C PHE A 10 16.17 -12.24 1.69
N PRO A 11 15.37 -13.31 1.56
CA PRO A 11 14.24 -13.24 0.65
C PRO A 11 13.47 -11.99 1.09
N GLU A 12 13.33 -11.00 0.21
CA GLU A 12 12.63 -9.75 0.50
C GLU A 12 11.33 -10.13 1.21
N THR A 13 11.29 -9.95 2.54
CA THR A 13 10.17 -10.49 3.31
C THR A 13 8.90 -9.86 2.76
N LEU A 14 7.76 -10.56 2.78
CA LEU A 14 6.51 -10.01 2.25
C LEU A 14 6.23 -8.59 2.76
N SER A 15 6.62 -8.31 4.02
CA SER A 15 6.61 -6.98 4.63
C SER A 15 7.49 -5.96 3.89
N ASP A 16 8.72 -6.32 3.52
CA ASP A 16 9.65 -5.49 2.76
C ASP A 16 9.13 -5.22 1.35
N GLN A 17 8.64 -6.26 0.65
CA GLN A 17 8.03 -6.11 -0.68
C GLN A 17 6.81 -5.17 -0.64
N MET A 18 5.94 -5.33 0.37
CA MET A 18 4.80 -4.42 0.56
C MET A 18 5.25 -3.01 0.94
N SER A 19 6.29 -2.86 1.77
CA SER A 19 6.88 -1.57 2.12
C SER A 19 7.40 -0.85 0.87
N ALA A 20 8.15 -1.55 0.01
CA ALA A 20 8.65 -1.04 -1.25
C ALA A 20 7.51 -0.62 -2.20
N ARG A 21 6.44 -1.43 -2.31
CA ARG A 21 5.24 -1.08 -3.10
C ARG A 21 4.55 0.16 -2.56
N VAL A 22 4.38 0.28 -1.25
CA VAL A 22 3.77 1.44 -0.59
C VAL A 22 4.63 2.69 -0.79
N TYR A 23 5.95 2.58 -0.67
CA TYR A 23 6.88 3.66 -0.93
C TYR A 23 6.78 4.17 -2.38
N ARG A 24 6.80 3.26 -3.36
CA ARG A 24 6.60 3.60 -4.79
C ARG A 24 5.24 4.25 -5.05
N ALA A 25 4.17 3.73 -4.43
CA ALA A 25 2.84 4.33 -4.51
C ALA A 25 2.81 5.75 -3.92
N GLY A 26 3.54 5.98 -2.81
CA GLY A 26 3.69 7.30 -2.20
C GLY A 26 4.39 8.29 -3.11
N LEU A 27 5.46 7.89 -3.80
CA LEU A 27 6.10 8.74 -4.81
C LEU A 27 5.15 9.13 -5.94
N ALA A 28 4.27 8.22 -6.37
CA ALA A 28 3.28 8.51 -7.40
C ALA A 28 2.17 9.48 -6.92
N VAL A 29 1.72 9.33 -5.67
CA VAL A 29 0.73 10.23 -5.03
C VAL A 29 1.33 11.63 -4.82
N ASP A 30 2.59 11.72 -4.39
CA ASP A 30 3.29 12.99 -4.24
C ASP A 30 3.44 13.72 -5.58
N ARG A 31 3.90 13.02 -6.63
CA ARG A 31 3.98 13.59 -7.99
C ARG A 31 2.65 14.14 -8.47
N HIS A 32 1.55 13.41 -8.25
CA HIS A 32 0.23 13.86 -8.65
C HIS A 32 -0.21 15.10 -7.87
N SER A 33 0.03 15.12 -6.55
CA SER A 33 -0.29 16.25 -5.68
C SER A 33 0.52 17.51 -6.02
N ASN A 34 1.78 17.33 -6.42
CA ASN A 34 2.65 18.43 -6.87
C ASN A 34 2.22 18.94 -8.26
N ALA A 35 1.86 18.04 -9.18
CA ALA A 35 1.35 18.40 -10.50
C ALA A 35 0.02 19.16 -10.41
N THR A 36 -0.90 18.76 -9.52
CA THR A 36 -2.15 19.50 -9.30
C THR A 36 -1.89 20.84 -8.65
N ARG A 37 -1.03 20.95 -7.62
CA ARG A 37 -0.68 22.26 -7.01
C ARG A 37 -0.15 23.26 -8.04
N ARG A 38 0.73 22.84 -8.96
CA ARG A 38 1.26 23.74 -9.99
C ARG A 38 0.21 24.23 -10.98
N ARG A 39 -0.87 23.47 -11.19
CA ARG A 39 -1.96 23.85 -12.09
C ARG A 39 -2.94 24.87 -11.48
N TRP A 40 -2.99 24.95 -10.16
CA TRP A 40 -3.95 25.79 -9.41
C TRP A 40 -3.27 26.83 -8.52
N ALA A 41 -1.99 27.15 -8.78
CA ALA A 41 -1.25 28.19 -8.08
C ALA A 41 -1.74 29.60 -8.47
N GLY A 42 -3.00 29.91 -8.18
CA GLY A 42 -3.45 31.25 -7.83
C GLY A 42 -3.17 31.51 -6.34
N PRO A 43 -3.21 32.77 -5.89
CA PRO A 43 -2.89 33.14 -4.51
C PRO A 43 -3.98 32.63 -3.55
N GLU A 44 -3.88 31.38 -3.14
CA GLU A 44 -4.79 30.75 -2.18
C GLU A 44 -4.43 31.24 -0.78
N ARG A 45 -5.31 32.08 -0.22
CA ARG A 45 -5.23 32.57 1.17
C ARG A 45 -4.97 31.40 2.11
N ALA A 46 -3.85 31.47 2.83
CA ALA A 46 -3.48 30.56 3.89
C ALA A 46 -4.63 30.42 4.90
N ARG A 47 -5.41 29.35 4.74
CA ARG A 47 -6.40 28.92 5.74
C ARG A 47 -5.61 28.24 6.86
N PRO A 48 -5.77 28.66 8.13
CA PRO A 48 -5.02 28.05 9.23
C PRO A 48 -5.38 26.57 9.30
N ALA A 49 -4.36 25.71 9.24
CA ALA A 49 -4.51 24.27 9.40
C ALA A 49 -5.08 24.00 10.79
N SER A 50 -6.29 23.42 10.86
CA SER A 50 -6.87 23.02 12.14
C SER A 50 -6.00 21.93 12.76
N PRO A 51 -5.69 21.99 14.06
CA PRO A 51 -4.80 21.01 14.73
C PRO A 51 -5.35 19.58 14.78
N ASN A 52 -6.65 19.37 14.48
CA ASN A 52 -7.26 18.05 14.32
C ASN A 52 -7.30 17.54 12.87
N SER A 53 -6.69 18.26 11.93
CA SER A 53 -6.57 17.76 10.55
C SER A 53 -5.38 16.79 10.48
N PRO A 54 -5.56 15.59 9.90
CA PRO A 54 -4.45 14.67 9.69
C PRO A 54 -3.35 15.38 8.90
N SER A 55 -2.10 15.18 9.30
CA SER A 55 -0.96 15.79 8.64
C SER A 55 -0.96 15.40 7.16
N LEU A 56 -0.44 16.29 6.32
CA LEU A 56 -0.36 16.06 4.89
C LEU A 56 0.42 14.78 4.57
N GLU A 57 1.39 14.41 5.42
CA GLU A 57 2.11 13.14 5.36
C GLU A 57 1.25 11.92 5.71
N GLU A 58 0.42 11.99 6.75
CA GLU A 58 -0.50 10.90 7.15
C GLU A 58 -1.55 10.65 6.06
N VAL A 59 -2.05 11.72 5.45
CA VAL A 59 -2.98 11.65 4.32
C VAL A 59 -2.31 11.01 3.10
N ARG A 60 -1.04 11.35 2.81
CA ARG A 60 -0.26 10.73 1.74
C ARG A 60 0.01 9.26 2.00
N GLN A 61 0.43 8.90 3.21
CA GLN A 61 0.69 7.53 3.62
C GLN A 61 -0.58 6.68 3.52
N SER A 62 -1.70 7.18 4.06
CA SER A 62 -3.02 6.53 3.95
C SER A 62 -3.46 6.34 2.50
N GLN A 63 -3.25 7.33 1.63
CA GLN A 63 -3.54 7.20 0.19
C GLN A 63 -2.66 6.15 -0.49
N SER A 64 -1.38 6.10 -0.14
CA SER A 64 -0.42 5.14 -0.68
C SER A 64 -0.81 3.71 -0.31
N LEU A 65 -1.12 3.48 0.97
CA LEU A 65 -1.62 2.20 1.48
C LEU A 65 -2.91 1.79 0.76
N ARG A 66 -3.87 2.71 0.64
CA ARG A 66 -5.15 2.46 -0.06
C ARG A 66 -4.95 2.13 -1.54
N ARG A 67 -3.96 2.76 -2.20
CA ARG A 67 -3.63 2.49 -3.60
C ARG A 67 -3.13 1.06 -3.77
N VAL A 68 -2.14 0.64 -2.98
CA VAL A 68 -1.61 -0.74 -3.02
C VAL A 68 -2.72 -1.73 -2.69
N PHE A 69 -3.54 -1.47 -1.67
CA PHE A 69 -4.69 -2.32 -1.34
C PHE A 69 -5.68 -2.49 -2.51
N ARG A 70 -5.93 -1.43 -3.29
CA ARG A 70 -6.78 -1.51 -4.49
C ARG A 70 -6.13 -2.31 -5.61
N GLU A 71 -4.82 -2.17 -5.80
CA GLU A 71 -4.07 -2.96 -6.79
C GLU A 71 -4.12 -4.45 -6.44
N LEU A 72 -3.86 -4.80 -5.17
CA LEU A 72 -4.01 -6.15 -4.63
C LEU A 72 -5.42 -6.72 -4.82
N GLY A 73 -6.44 -5.92 -4.50
CA GLY A 73 -7.84 -6.28 -4.71
C GLY A 73 -8.20 -6.47 -6.19
N GLY A 74 -7.53 -5.75 -7.10
CA GLY A 74 -7.64 -5.90 -8.54
C GLY A 74 -7.12 -7.25 -9.01
N SER A 75 -5.90 -7.63 -8.60
CA SER A 75 -5.31 -8.95 -8.87
C SER A 75 -6.21 -10.07 -8.36
N TYR A 76 -6.72 -9.93 -7.14
CA TYR A 76 -7.65 -10.89 -6.55
C TYR A 76 -8.96 -11.00 -7.33
N ARG A 77 -9.56 -9.87 -7.73
CA ARG A 77 -10.80 -9.87 -8.53
C ARG A 77 -10.59 -10.54 -9.88
N ARG A 78 -9.43 -10.31 -10.51
CA ARG A 78 -9.06 -10.93 -11.79
C ARG A 78 -8.85 -12.44 -11.64
N TYR A 79 -8.17 -12.88 -10.58
CA TYR A 79 -8.05 -14.30 -10.24
C TYR A 79 -9.43 -14.93 -10.05
N ARG A 80 -10.29 -14.31 -9.24
CA ARG A 80 -11.64 -14.79 -8.97
C ARG A 80 -12.48 -14.89 -10.25
N SER A 81 -12.34 -13.95 -11.17
CA SER A 81 -13.03 -13.99 -12.45
C SER A 81 -12.56 -15.13 -13.34
N GLN A 82 -11.32 -15.60 -13.18
CA GLN A 82 -10.75 -16.70 -13.96
C GLN A 82 -11.01 -18.07 -13.33
N THR A 83 -10.92 -18.18 -11.99
CA THR A 83 -11.05 -19.46 -11.28
C THR A 83 -12.44 -19.70 -10.71
N GLY A 84 -13.31 -18.69 -10.65
CA GLY A 84 -14.62 -18.78 -9.99
C GLY A 84 -14.51 -19.04 -8.48
N GLY A 85 -13.31 -18.90 -7.89
CA GLY A 85 -13.01 -19.32 -6.53
C GLY A 85 -13.83 -18.61 -5.44
N ARG A 86 -14.12 -19.35 -4.35
CA ARG A 86 -14.71 -18.79 -3.14
C ARG A 86 -13.75 -17.80 -2.47
N VAL A 87 -14.33 -16.79 -1.83
CA VAL A 87 -13.54 -15.81 -1.05
C VAL A 87 -13.01 -16.47 0.20
N ALA A 88 -11.68 -16.47 0.38
CA ALA A 88 -11.07 -16.91 1.62
C ALA A 88 -11.62 -16.05 2.76
N PRO A 89 -12.27 -16.63 3.79
CA PRO A 89 -12.89 -15.87 4.87
C PRO A 89 -11.86 -14.97 5.60
N GLY A 90 -10.63 -15.46 5.77
CA GLY A 90 -9.53 -14.69 6.36
C GLY A 90 -9.12 -13.45 5.56
N LEU A 91 -9.21 -13.49 4.22
CA LEU A 91 -8.95 -12.33 3.37
C LEU A 91 -9.99 -11.22 3.58
N ARG A 92 -11.26 -11.60 3.78
CA ARG A 92 -12.34 -10.63 4.04
C ARG A 92 -12.16 -9.95 5.38
N GLU A 93 -11.76 -10.69 6.41
CA GLU A 93 -11.46 -10.12 7.74
C GLU A 93 -10.24 -9.20 7.71
N ALA A 94 -9.16 -9.61 7.05
CA ALA A 94 -7.96 -8.78 6.89
C ALA A 94 -8.27 -7.49 6.12
N ALA A 95 -9.07 -7.59 5.05
CA ALA A 95 -9.55 -6.43 4.29
C ALA A 95 -10.45 -5.51 5.13
N HIS A 96 -11.28 -6.07 6.02
CA HIS A 96 -12.10 -5.29 6.93
C HIS A 96 -11.24 -4.54 7.96
N LYS A 97 -10.26 -5.21 8.56
CA LYS A 97 -9.28 -4.59 9.47
C LYS A 97 -8.50 -3.47 8.80
N PHE A 98 -8.04 -3.67 7.57
CA PHE A 98 -7.37 -2.62 6.79
C PHE A 98 -8.27 -1.42 6.50
N ARG A 99 -9.58 -1.62 6.28
CA ARG A 99 -10.53 -0.51 6.08
C ARG A 99 -10.78 0.28 7.36
N ALA A 100 -10.82 -0.39 8.51
CA ALA A 100 -10.95 0.26 9.81
C ALA A 100 -9.67 1.01 10.19
N GLU A 101 -8.51 0.37 9.98
CA GLU A 101 -7.20 0.91 10.31
C GLU A 101 -6.20 0.62 9.15
N PRO A 102 -5.99 1.59 8.24
CA PRO A 102 -5.08 1.42 7.12
C PRO A 102 -3.63 1.50 7.61
N SER A 103 -3.06 0.34 7.91
CA SER A 103 -1.70 0.17 8.40
C SER A 103 -0.92 -0.82 7.53
N LEU A 104 0.41 -0.70 7.49
CA LEU A 104 1.27 -1.64 6.75
C LEU A 104 1.08 -3.08 7.25
N ALA A 105 0.97 -3.31 8.55
CA ALA A 105 0.70 -4.64 9.12
C ALA A 105 -0.60 -5.26 8.59
N ASN A 106 -1.68 -4.48 8.52
CA ASN A 106 -2.96 -4.93 7.97
C ASN A 106 -2.88 -5.19 6.45
N LEU A 107 -2.07 -4.40 5.73
CA LEU A 107 -1.81 -4.62 4.30
C LEU A 107 -1.02 -5.92 4.08
N VAL A 108 0.00 -6.19 4.89
CA VAL A 108 0.81 -7.41 4.84
C VAL A 108 -0.05 -8.63 5.15
N ALA A 109 -0.98 -8.54 6.11
CA ALA A 109 -1.93 -9.62 6.38
C ALA A 109 -2.80 -9.93 5.16
N VAL A 110 -3.30 -8.92 4.44
CA VAL A 110 -4.04 -9.09 3.17
C VAL A 110 -3.14 -9.69 2.09
N ALA A 111 -1.91 -9.18 1.96
CA ALA A 111 -0.94 -9.65 0.98
C ALA A 111 -0.61 -11.12 1.21
N ARG A 112 -0.49 -11.58 2.47
CA ARG A 112 -0.17 -12.98 2.77
C ARG A 112 -1.20 -13.95 2.19
N PHE A 113 -2.50 -13.61 2.27
CA PHE A 113 -3.54 -14.43 1.65
C PHE A 113 -3.48 -14.42 0.12
N LEU A 114 -2.89 -13.39 -0.50
CA LEU A 114 -2.69 -13.31 -1.93
C LEU A 114 -1.40 -14.00 -2.37
N ASP A 115 -0.38 -13.98 -1.53
CA ASP A 115 0.89 -14.71 -1.67
C ASP A 115 0.65 -16.22 -1.69
N GLU A 116 -0.18 -16.74 -0.77
CA GLU A 116 -0.61 -18.14 -0.75
C GLU A 116 -1.38 -18.56 -2.01
N LEU A 117 -1.92 -17.60 -2.76
CA LEU A 117 -2.61 -17.81 -4.03
C LEU A 117 -1.72 -17.55 -5.25
N ASP A 118 -0.42 -17.27 -5.04
CA ASP A 118 0.57 -16.90 -6.06
C ASP A 118 0.17 -15.64 -6.88
N LEU A 119 -0.58 -14.72 -6.26
CA LEU A 119 -1.13 -13.52 -6.93
C LEU A 119 -0.26 -12.27 -6.78
N LEU A 120 0.94 -12.41 -6.22
CA LEU A 120 1.83 -11.30 -5.89
C LEU A 120 3.06 -11.16 -6.80
N SER A 121 3.22 -12.00 -7.83
CA SER A 121 4.27 -11.87 -8.85
C SER A 121 4.33 -10.46 -9.47
#